data_AF-A0A382PNE3-F1
#
_entry.id   AF-A0A382PNE3-F1
#
_cell.length_a   1.000
_cell.length_b   1.000
_cell.length_c   1.000
_cell.angle_alpha   90.00
_cell.angle_beta   90.00
_cell.angle_gamma   90.00
#
_symmetry.space_group_name_H-M   'P 1'
#
loop_
_entity.id
_entity.type
_entity.pdbx_description
1 polymer ?
#
loop_
_entity_poly.entity_id
_entity_poly.type
_entity_poly.pdbx_seq_one_letter_code
_entity_poly.pdbx_strand_id
1 'polypeptide(L)'
;MSDRLRVAAIITIYHPKSHADVIVTKFLEGASTDEGFHRFDDVEIVSMYIDHVLENDVGVDRAAKHGIPVHPSIRRALHSGSDRLGVDAVLLIAEHGDYPWNARGRHMYPRRYFFEQIAGVFSESGRVVPVFSDKHLAYDWHDAAWMWSRKQELDMPLMAGSSLPLSWRHPWLEYDKGGVELDEVLALSYGSVEAYGYHALETLQCMVERRAGGETGVISVQCLEGDDVWRASDRGEWSRDLALAALEPSEHKKGDVPEDCAAPTLFLVRYADGLRASVLHLEGYVQEFAYAARRRDGTIDGCEFYLQNDG
;
A
#
# COMPACT_ATOMS: atom_id res chain seq x y z
N MET A 1 -7.52 34.67 3.92
CA MET A 1 -7.51 33.27 4.42
C MET A 1 -7.32 32.42 3.18
N SER A 2 -6.29 31.58 3.13
CA SER A 2 -6.19 30.61 2.04
C SER A 2 -7.44 29.74 2.09
N ASP A 3 -8.12 29.54 0.98
CA ASP A 3 -9.25 28.61 0.94
C ASP A 3 -8.72 27.21 1.26
N ARG A 4 -9.25 26.59 2.32
CA ARG A 4 -8.88 25.22 2.71
C ARG A 4 -9.23 24.27 1.58
N LEU A 5 -8.35 23.31 1.30
CA LEU A 5 -8.63 22.25 0.33
C LEU A 5 -9.80 21.40 0.83
N ARG A 6 -10.90 21.39 0.07
CA ARG A 6 -12.12 20.66 0.41
C ARG A 6 -11.98 19.21 -0.03
N VAL A 7 -12.13 18.25 0.87
CA VAL A 7 -11.88 16.83 0.57
C VAL A 7 -13.13 16.00 0.83
N ALA A 8 -13.49 15.13 -0.12
CA ALA A 8 -14.45 14.06 0.11
C ALA A 8 -13.74 12.79 0.57
N ALA A 9 -14.23 12.16 1.63
CA ALA A 9 -13.81 10.81 2.02
C ALA A 9 -14.84 9.78 1.56
N ILE A 10 -14.42 8.85 0.70
CA ILE A 10 -15.22 7.77 0.14
C ILE A 10 -14.75 6.47 0.76
N ILE A 11 -15.58 5.90 1.63
CA ILE A 11 -15.18 4.88 2.60
C ILE A 11 -16.05 3.63 2.43
N THR A 12 -15.45 2.46 2.47
CA THR A 12 -16.17 1.18 2.54
C THR A 12 -16.70 0.91 3.94
N ILE A 13 -15.87 1.05 4.98
CA ILE A 13 -16.26 0.86 6.38
C ILE A 13 -15.39 1.72 7.30
N TYR A 14 -15.93 2.15 8.45
CA TYR A 14 -15.22 3.00 9.40
C TYR A 14 -15.38 2.51 10.85
N HIS A 15 -14.48 1.63 11.28
CA HIS A 15 -14.39 1.15 12.67
C HIS A 15 -13.01 1.45 13.28
N PRO A 16 -12.79 1.31 14.61
CA PRO A 16 -11.48 1.52 15.21
C PRO A 16 -10.40 0.67 14.54
N LYS A 17 -9.22 1.26 14.29
CA LYS A 17 -8.08 0.65 13.56
C LYS A 17 -8.38 0.26 12.09
N SER A 18 -9.54 0.62 11.54
CA SER A 18 -9.77 0.48 10.10
C SER A 18 -8.88 1.44 9.31
N HIS A 19 -8.74 1.18 8.01
CA HIS A 19 -8.05 2.09 7.10
C HIS A 19 -8.65 3.51 7.09
N ALA A 20 -9.98 3.62 7.17
CA ALA A 20 -10.64 4.91 7.31
C ALA A 20 -10.28 5.60 8.63
N ASP A 21 -10.15 4.85 9.72
CA ASP A 21 -9.75 5.42 11.01
C ASP A 21 -8.31 5.91 11.01
N VAL A 22 -7.36 5.15 10.45
CA VAL A 22 -5.94 5.58 10.44
C VAL A 22 -5.63 6.70 9.46
N ILE A 23 -6.51 6.96 8.48
CA ILE A 23 -6.33 8.01 7.47
C ILE A 23 -7.27 9.20 7.74
N VAL A 24 -8.58 8.98 7.69
CA VAL A 24 -9.58 10.05 7.75
C VAL A 24 -9.57 10.72 9.12
N THR A 25 -9.43 9.96 10.22
CA THR A 25 -9.34 10.55 11.56
C THR A 25 -8.15 11.50 11.69
N LYS A 26 -7.03 11.24 11.02
CA LYS A 26 -5.86 12.14 11.05
C LYS A 26 -6.16 13.49 10.42
N PHE A 27 -6.93 13.54 9.33
CA PHE A 27 -7.38 14.81 8.75
C PHE A 27 -8.36 15.55 9.67
N LEU A 28 -9.16 14.84 10.46
CA LEU A 28 -10.14 15.44 11.38
C LEU A 28 -9.52 15.95 12.68
N GLU A 29 -8.60 15.18 13.24
CA GLU A 29 -8.13 15.35 14.62
C GLU A 29 -6.66 15.79 14.69
N GLY A 30 -5.87 15.51 13.66
CA GLY A 30 -4.40 15.68 13.62
C GLY A 30 -3.66 14.35 13.73
N ALA A 31 -2.34 14.39 13.56
CA ALA A 31 -1.46 13.23 13.65
C ALA A 31 -0.15 13.57 14.36
N SER A 32 0.45 12.58 15.03
CA SER A 32 1.82 12.69 15.51
C SER A 32 2.81 12.58 14.36
N THR A 33 3.82 13.44 14.37
CA THR A 33 4.96 13.49 13.45
C THR A 33 6.25 13.54 14.24
N ASP A 34 7.40 13.42 13.57
CA ASP A 34 8.72 13.58 14.21
C ASP A 34 8.91 14.98 14.84
N GLU A 35 8.20 15.99 14.34
CA GLU A 35 8.21 17.36 14.84
C GLU A 35 7.15 17.61 15.95
N GLY A 36 6.42 16.55 16.34
CA GLY A 36 5.34 16.60 17.32
C GLY A 36 3.96 16.50 16.70
N PHE A 37 2.94 16.92 17.44
CA PHE A 37 1.55 16.82 16.99
C PHE A 37 1.22 17.88 15.94
N HIS A 38 0.75 17.44 14.76
CA HIS A 38 0.43 18.28 13.62
C HIS A 38 -1.07 18.24 13.31
N ARG A 39 -1.68 19.42 13.09
CA ARG A 39 -3.05 19.55 12.58
C ARG A 39 -3.01 20.04 11.14
N PHE A 40 -3.75 19.37 10.26
CA PHE A 40 -3.79 19.69 8.83
C PHE A 40 -4.76 20.86 8.54
N ASP A 41 -4.46 22.05 9.05
CA ASP A 41 -5.40 23.19 9.02
C ASP A 41 -5.71 23.76 7.63
N ASP A 42 -4.91 23.39 6.62
CA ASP A 42 -5.09 23.77 5.21
C ASP A 42 -5.99 22.78 4.42
N VAL A 43 -6.43 21.69 5.07
CA VAL A 43 -7.28 20.65 4.47
C VAL A 43 -8.51 20.43 5.34
N GLU A 44 -9.67 20.23 4.70
CA GLU A 44 -10.92 19.98 5.41
C GLU A 44 -11.68 18.82 4.76
N ILE A 45 -12.06 17.81 5.55
CA ILE A 45 -13.03 16.81 5.09
C ILE A 45 -14.43 17.46 5.12
N VAL A 46 -15.02 17.69 3.95
CA VAL A 46 -16.30 18.44 3.82
C VAL A 46 -17.50 17.54 3.58
N SER A 47 -17.28 16.25 3.31
CA SER A 47 -18.33 15.28 3.02
C SER A 47 -17.79 13.86 3.09
N MET A 48 -18.65 12.92 3.49
CA MET A 48 -18.32 11.50 3.50
C MET A 48 -19.34 10.66 2.73
N TYR A 49 -18.90 9.53 2.20
CA TYR A 49 -19.71 8.37 1.86
C TYR A 49 -19.19 7.18 2.66
N ILE A 50 -20.07 6.42 3.31
CA ILE A 50 -19.72 5.19 4.04
C ILE A 50 -20.65 4.09 3.54
N ASP A 51 -20.09 3.05 2.93
CA ASP A 51 -20.85 1.96 2.31
C ASP A 51 -21.50 1.05 3.36
N HIS A 52 -20.69 0.55 4.28
CA HIS A 52 -21.10 -0.31 5.38
C HIS A 52 -21.03 0.44 6.71
N VAL A 53 -22.21 0.73 7.27
CA VAL A 53 -22.36 1.20 8.65
C VAL A 53 -22.84 0.02 9.48
N LEU A 54 -21.89 -0.64 10.15
CA LEU A 54 -22.12 -1.84 10.97
C LEU A 54 -22.12 -1.49 12.47
N GLU A 55 -22.31 -2.47 13.35
CA GLU A 55 -22.45 -2.27 14.81
C GLU A 55 -21.23 -1.58 15.45
N ASN A 56 -20.03 -1.81 14.92
CA ASN A 56 -18.78 -1.22 15.42
C ASN A 56 -18.36 0.06 14.66
N ASP A 57 -19.25 0.66 13.87
CA ASP A 57 -18.98 1.92 13.19
C ASP A 57 -18.68 3.04 14.18
N VAL A 58 -17.66 3.82 13.88
CA VAL A 58 -17.33 5.08 14.56
C VAL A 58 -17.38 6.27 13.60
N GLY A 59 -17.55 6.02 12.29
CA GLY A 59 -17.49 7.03 11.26
C GLY A 59 -18.66 8.01 11.32
N VAL A 60 -19.88 7.52 11.54
CA VAL A 60 -21.09 8.36 11.59
C VAL A 60 -21.04 9.34 12.77
N ASP A 61 -20.71 8.84 13.96
CA ASP A 61 -20.59 9.67 15.16
C ASP A 61 -19.46 10.68 15.04
N ARG A 62 -18.33 10.27 14.44
CA ARG A 62 -17.20 11.18 14.20
C ARG A 62 -17.56 12.25 13.16
N ALA A 63 -18.26 11.89 12.09
CA ALA A 63 -18.76 12.85 11.12
C ALA A 63 -19.69 13.87 11.78
N ALA A 64 -20.64 13.41 12.62
CA ALA A 64 -21.55 14.28 13.37
C ALA A 64 -20.80 15.22 14.33
N LYS A 65 -19.82 14.70 15.09
CA LYS A 65 -18.96 15.50 15.99
C LYS A 65 -18.24 16.63 15.27
N HIS A 66 -17.84 16.42 14.01
CA HIS A 66 -17.14 17.41 13.19
C HIS A 66 -18.07 18.20 12.25
N GLY A 67 -19.38 18.00 12.30
CA GLY A 67 -20.35 18.69 11.44
C GLY A 67 -20.27 18.30 9.96
N ILE A 68 -19.78 17.10 9.65
CA ILE A 68 -19.55 16.62 8.29
C ILE A 68 -20.75 15.79 7.82
N PRO A 69 -21.37 16.12 6.68
CA PRO A 69 -22.47 15.34 6.13
C PRO A 69 -21.99 13.98 5.58
N VAL A 70 -22.64 12.91 6.00
CA VAL A 70 -22.56 11.58 5.37
C VAL A 70 -23.65 11.47 4.31
N HIS A 71 -23.27 11.27 3.06
CA HIS A 71 -24.16 11.25 1.91
C HIS A 71 -24.49 9.80 1.48
N PRO A 72 -25.68 9.57 0.89
CA PRO A 72 -26.14 8.23 0.51
C PRO A 72 -25.50 7.69 -0.78
N SER A 73 -24.63 8.47 -1.44
CA SER A 73 -23.92 8.04 -2.64
C SER A 73 -22.61 8.81 -2.80
N ILE A 74 -21.65 8.18 -3.48
CA ILE A 74 -20.36 8.80 -3.86
C ILE A 74 -20.59 10.10 -4.61
N ARG A 75 -21.52 10.10 -5.58
CA ARG A 75 -21.88 11.32 -6.32
C ARG A 75 -22.29 12.47 -5.41
N ARG A 76 -23.20 12.21 -4.45
CA ARG A 76 -23.67 13.25 -3.53
C ARG A 76 -22.57 13.73 -2.58
N ALA A 77 -21.68 12.84 -2.14
CA ALA A 77 -20.49 13.22 -1.39
C ALA A 77 -19.59 14.16 -2.21
N LEU A 78 -19.26 13.79 -3.46
CA LEU A 78 -18.44 14.63 -4.34
C LEU A 78 -19.08 15.99 -4.66
N HIS A 79 -20.41 16.08 -4.65
CA HIS A 79 -21.09 17.36 -4.82
C HIS A 79 -21.05 18.25 -3.57
N SER A 80 -20.76 17.68 -2.39
CA SER A 80 -20.67 18.38 -1.11
C SER A 80 -21.85 19.34 -0.85
N GLY A 81 -23.07 18.82 -1.00
CA GLY A 81 -24.31 19.59 -0.77
C GLY A 81 -24.80 20.44 -1.96
N SER A 82 -24.10 20.46 -3.09
CA SER A 82 -24.50 21.16 -4.31
C SER A 82 -25.01 20.24 -5.44
N ASP A 83 -25.17 20.79 -6.64
CA ASP A 83 -25.50 20.07 -7.88
C ASP A 83 -24.28 19.87 -8.81
N ARG A 84 -23.09 20.31 -8.40
CA ARG A 84 -21.82 20.25 -9.16
C ARG A 84 -20.71 19.67 -8.28
N LEU A 85 -19.57 19.32 -8.88
CA LEU A 85 -18.37 18.90 -8.12
C LEU A 85 -17.96 20.01 -7.14
N GLY A 86 -18.02 19.72 -5.83
CA GLY A 86 -17.85 20.68 -4.74
C GLY A 86 -16.64 20.43 -3.84
N VAL A 87 -15.71 19.57 -4.29
CA VAL A 87 -14.50 19.15 -3.56
C VAL A 87 -13.27 19.27 -4.44
N ASP A 88 -12.13 19.54 -3.82
CA ASP A 88 -10.82 19.80 -4.42
C ASP A 88 -9.87 18.59 -4.36
N ALA A 89 -10.24 17.54 -3.62
CA ALA A 89 -9.59 16.22 -3.69
C ALA A 89 -10.52 15.11 -3.16
N VAL A 90 -10.15 13.85 -3.41
CA VAL A 90 -10.89 12.66 -2.97
C VAL A 90 -9.94 11.70 -2.26
N LEU A 91 -10.32 11.27 -1.05
CA LEU A 91 -9.76 10.10 -0.38
C LEU A 91 -10.65 8.90 -0.68
N LEU A 92 -10.16 7.98 -1.50
CA LEU A 92 -10.78 6.69 -1.79
C LEU A 92 -10.21 5.63 -0.86
N ILE A 93 -10.92 5.35 0.24
CA ILE A 93 -10.55 4.37 1.26
C ILE A 93 -11.45 3.15 1.11
N ALA A 94 -11.11 2.30 0.13
CA ALA A 94 -11.88 1.11 -0.21
C ALA A 94 -11.17 -0.17 0.27
N GLU A 95 -10.96 -0.25 1.58
CA GLU A 95 -10.27 -1.32 2.30
C GLU A 95 -11.12 -1.74 3.51
N HIS A 96 -11.06 -3.02 3.89
CA HIS A 96 -12.00 -3.65 4.84
C HIS A 96 -13.48 -3.61 4.40
N GLY A 97 -14.34 -4.27 5.17
CA GLY A 97 -15.78 -4.40 4.93
C GLY A 97 -16.19 -5.83 4.58
N ASP A 98 -17.49 -6.06 4.44
CA ASP A 98 -18.06 -7.35 4.07
C ASP A 98 -18.21 -7.45 2.55
N TYR A 99 -17.13 -7.88 1.88
CA TYR A 99 -17.11 -8.09 0.43
C TYR A 99 -16.81 -9.57 0.12
N PRO A 100 -17.21 -10.08 -1.05
CA PRO A 100 -16.97 -11.47 -1.39
C PRO A 100 -15.48 -11.76 -1.58
N TRP A 101 -15.11 -13.02 -1.44
CA TRP A 101 -13.81 -13.55 -1.82
C TRP A 101 -13.93 -14.29 -3.15
N ASN A 102 -12.94 -14.17 -4.02
CA ASN A 102 -12.91 -14.95 -5.26
C ASN A 102 -12.27 -16.33 -5.05
N ALA A 103 -12.29 -17.17 -6.09
CA ALA A 103 -11.75 -18.53 -6.05
C ALA A 103 -10.22 -18.61 -5.81
N ARG A 104 -9.50 -17.48 -5.90
CA ARG A 104 -8.06 -17.37 -5.60
C ARG A 104 -7.78 -16.83 -4.20
N GLY A 105 -8.81 -16.68 -3.36
CA GLY A 105 -8.64 -16.16 -2.00
C GLY A 105 -8.36 -14.66 -1.96
N ARG A 106 -8.78 -13.90 -2.98
CA ARG A 106 -8.67 -12.43 -2.98
C ARG A 106 -9.96 -11.81 -2.48
N HIS A 107 -9.86 -10.88 -1.56
CA HIS A 107 -11.00 -10.10 -1.09
C HIS A 107 -11.37 -9.07 -2.17
N MET A 108 -12.60 -9.10 -2.64
CA MET A 108 -13.07 -8.33 -3.78
C MET A 108 -13.51 -6.92 -3.37
N TYR A 109 -12.59 -6.17 -2.76
CA TYR A 109 -12.84 -4.79 -2.36
C TYR A 109 -13.25 -3.92 -3.55
N PRO A 110 -14.23 -3.01 -3.40
CA PRO A 110 -14.91 -2.35 -4.51
C PRO A 110 -14.14 -1.16 -5.10
N ARG A 111 -12.80 -1.17 -5.03
CA ARG A 111 -11.93 -0.03 -5.44
C ARG A 111 -12.26 0.47 -6.85
N ARG A 112 -12.34 -0.43 -7.83
CA ARG A 112 -12.69 -0.11 -9.21
C ARG A 112 -14.10 0.46 -9.35
N TYR A 113 -15.07 -0.08 -8.63
CA TYR A 113 -16.46 0.40 -8.67
C TYR A 113 -16.60 1.80 -8.07
N PHE A 114 -15.92 2.08 -6.96
CA PHE A 114 -15.93 3.41 -6.34
C PHE A 114 -15.18 4.42 -7.21
N PHE A 115 -14.02 4.03 -7.74
CA PHE A 115 -13.24 4.84 -8.68
C PHE A 115 -14.05 5.18 -9.95
N GLU A 116 -14.80 4.23 -10.49
CA GLU A 116 -15.67 4.46 -11.65
C GLU A 116 -16.71 5.55 -11.39
N GLN A 117 -17.35 5.54 -10.23
CA GLN A 117 -18.31 6.59 -9.86
C GLN A 117 -17.63 7.97 -9.72
N ILE A 118 -16.43 8.02 -9.12
CA ILE A 118 -15.64 9.25 -9.02
C ILE A 118 -15.30 9.79 -10.42
N ALA A 119 -14.75 8.93 -11.28
CA ALA A 119 -14.41 9.26 -12.66
C ALA A 119 -15.64 9.69 -13.48
N GLY A 120 -16.82 9.10 -13.22
CA GLY A 120 -18.10 9.50 -13.80
C GLY A 120 -18.48 10.94 -13.45
N VAL A 121 -18.38 11.33 -12.17
CA VAL A 121 -18.64 12.71 -11.73
C VAL A 121 -17.66 13.70 -12.34
N PHE A 122 -16.38 13.34 -12.44
CA PHE A 122 -15.38 14.21 -13.07
C PHE A 122 -15.69 14.45 -14.54
N SER A 123 -16.10 13.40 -15.26
CA SER A 123 -16.45 13.49 -16.68
C SER A 123 -17.66 14.38 -16.92
N GLU A 124 -18.69 14.25 -16.09
CA GLU A 124 -19.89 15.08 -16.22
C GLU A 124 -19.63 16.53 -15.83
N SER A 125 -18.83 16.76 -14.80
CA SER A 125 -18.53 18.12 -14.32
C SER A 125 -17.54 18.88 -15.22
N GLY A 126 -16.78 18.17 -16.06
CA GLY A 126 -15.66 18.75 -16.82
C GLY A 126 -14.49 19.20 -15.94
N ARG A 127 -14.48 18.82 -14.66
CA ARG A 127 -13.45 19.15 -13.67
C ARG A 127 -12.92 17.87 -13.03
N VAL A 128 -11.60 17.79 -12.97
CA VAL A 128 -10.87 16.66 -12.41
C VAL A 128 -10.06 17.17 -11.22
N VAL A 129 -10.07 16.42 -10.13
CA VAL A 129 -9.32 16.74 -8.90
C VAL A 129 -8.45 15.56 -8.47
N PRO A 130 -7.40 15.77 -7.67
CA PRO A 130 -6.56 14.69 -7.19
C PRO A 130 -7.32 13.62 -6.42
N VAL A 131 -6.95 12.36 -6.64
CA VAL A 131 -7.49 11.19 -5.93
C VAL A 131 -6.34 10.46 -5.25
N PHE A 132 -6.49 10.19 -3.96
CA PHE A 132 -5.69 9.21 -3.25
C PHE A 132 -6.50 7.91 -3.14
N SER A 133 -5.97 6.81 -3.68
CA SER A 133 -6.55 5.46 -3.56
C SER A 133 -5.73 4.66 -2.59
N ASP A 134 -6.32 4.28 -1.47
CA ASP A 134 -5.63 3.50 -0.44
C ASP A 134 -5.25 2.10 -0.95
N LYS A 135 -3.96 1.73 -0.80
CA LYS A 135 -3.31 0.51 -1.30
C LYS A 135 -3.23 0.43 -2.84
N HIS A 136 -3.08 -0.77 -3.36
CA HIS A 136 -3.08 -1.08 -4.79
C HIS A 136 -4.43 -0.75 -5.45
N LEU A 137 -4.44 -0.59 -6.79
CA LEU A 137 -5.62 -0.14 -7.54
C LEU A 137 -6.81 -1.10 -7.45
N ALA A 138 -6.61 -2.39 -7.72
CA ALA A 138 -7.66 -3.41 -7.63
C ALA A 138 -7.08 -4.82 -7.41
N TYR A 139 -7.90 -5.73 -6.92
CA TYR A 139 -7.52 -7.12 -6.61
C TYR A 139 -7.27 -7.97 -7.87
N ASP A 140 -7.76 -7.53 -9.04
CA ASP A 140 -7.49 -8.14 -10.33
C ASP A 140 -6.89 -7.15 -11.34
N TRP A 141 -6.17 -7.71 -12.30
CA TRP A 141 -5.41 -6.95 -13.28
C TRP A 141 -6.29 -6.14 -14.23
N HIS A 142 -7.44 -6.68 -14.65
CA HIS A 142 -8.28 -5.99 -15.63
C HIS A 142 -8.91 -4.74 -15.04
N ASP A 143 -9.38 -4.84 -13.80
CA ASP A 143 -9.88 -3.69 -13.04
C ASP A 143 -8.79 -2.66 -12.76
N ALA A 144 -7.59 -3.09 -12.36
CA ALA A 144 -6.46 -2.19 -12.12
C ALA A 144 -6.02 -1.48 -13.42
N ALA A 145 -5.93 -2.20 -14.54
CA ALA A 145 -5.60 -1.65 -15.85
C ALA A 145 -6.69 -0.69 -16.36
N TRP A 146 -7.96 -1.00 -16.10
CA TRP A 146 -9.07 -0.10 -16.40
C TRP A 146 -8.97 1.19 -15.59
N MET A 147 -8.72 1.11 -14.28
CA MET A 147 -8.55 2.29 -13.42
C MET A 147 -7.39 3.17 -13.92
N TRP A 148 -6.25 2.56 -14.25
CA TRP A 148 -5.09 3.29 -14.79
C TRP A 148 -5.39 3.97 -16.13
N SER A 149 -6.01 3.24 -17.06
CA SER A 149 -6.41 3.78 -18.37
C SER A 149 -7.39 4.94 -18.19
N ARG A 150 -8.35 4.79 -17.29
CA ARG A 150 -9.33 5.83 -17.00
C ARG A 150 -8.71 7.07 -16.36
N LYS A 151 -7.73 6.88 -15.49
CA LYS A 151 -6.89 7.96 -14.94
C LYS A 151 -6.20 8.74 -16.07
N GLN A 152 -5.62 8.05 -17.05
CA GLN A 152 -4.92 8.66 -18.19
C GLN A 152 -5.89 9.46 -19.06
N GLU A 153 -7.06 8.89 -19.39
CA GLU A 153 -8.09 9.56 -20.19
C GLU A 153 -8.57 10.89 -19.57
N LEU A 154 -8.65 10.94 -18.24
CA LEU A 154 -9.12 12.11 -17.51
C LEU A 154 -7.98 13.07 -17.10
N ASP A 155 -6.72 12.74 -17.38
CA ASP A 155 -5.55 13.42 -16.81
C ASP A 155 -5.65 13.59 -15.27
N MET A 156 -6.14 12.56 -14.60
CA MET A 156 -6.48 12.62 -13.17
C MET A 156 -5.22 12.53 -12.29
N PRO A 157 -4.87 13.48 -11.43
CA PRO A 157 -3.78 13.25 -10.48
C PRO A 157 -4.16 12.10 -9.54
N LEU A 158 -3.35 11.04 -9.52
CA LEU A 158 -3.65 9.80 -8.79
C LEU A 158 -2.42 9.37 -7.99
N MET A 159 -2.61 9.17 -6.70
CA MET A 159 -1.65 8.48 -5.84
C MET A 159 -2.31 7.20 -5.32
N ALA A 160 -1.59 6.09 -5.41
CA ALA A 160 -2.00 4.80 -4.89
C ALA A 160 -0.79 4.07 -4.33
N GLY A 161 -1.02 3.15 -3.41
CA GLY A 161 0.01 2.33 -2.77
C GLY A 161 -0.14 2.25 -1.26
N SER A 162 0.69 1.42 -0.64
CA SER A 162 0.76 1.32 0.81
C SER A 162 1.65 2.38 1.46
N SER A 163 1.73 2.34 2.79
CA SER A 163 2.64 3.16 3.58
C SER A 163 4.09 2.65 3.59
N LEU A 164 4.38 1.44 3.08
CA LEU A 164 5.72 0.84 3.14
C LEU A 164 6.82 1.71 2.51
N PRO A 165 6.61 2.37 1.36
CA PRO A 165 7.61 3.28 0.81
C PRO A 165 7.96 4.47 1.71
N LEU A 166 7.10 4.79 2.69
CA LEU A 166 7.21 5.93 3.61
C LEU A 166 7.52 5.51 5.05
N SER A 167 7.71 4.22 5.33
CA SER A 167 7.98 3.74 6.68
C SER A 167 9.38 4.13 7.15
N TRP A 168 9.56 4.25 8.47
CA TRP A 168 10.89 4.26 9.05
C TRP A 168 11.59 2.92 8.79
N ARG A 169 12.93 2.97 8.76
CA ARG A 169 13.77 1.79 8.55
C ARG A 169 14.88 1.74 9.60
N HIS A 170 15.23 0.53 10.03
CA HIS A 170 16.35 0.31 10.95
C HIS A 170 17.21 -0.89 10.54
N PRO A 171 18.55 -0.75 10.44
CA PRO A 171 19.26 0.53 10.37
C PRO A 171 18.72 1.40 9.22
N TRP A 172 18.91 2.72 9.30
CA TRP A 172 18.45 3.62 8.24
C TRP A 172 19.15 3.28 6.92
N LEU A 173 18.34 2.94 5.92
CA LEU A 173 18.81 2.65 4.57
C LEU A 173 17.90 3.37 3.58
N GLU A 174 18.47 4.29 2.83
CA GLU A 174 17.85 4.86 1.64
C GLU A 174 18.95 5.17 0.64
N TYR A 175 18.82 4.63 -0.58
CA TYR A 175 19.78 4.90 -1.64
C TYR A 175 19.54 6.27 -2.27
N ASP A 176 20.57 7.04 -2.59
CA ASP A 176 20.38 8.19 -3.48
C ASP A 176 19.88 7.71 -4.85
N LYS A 177 18.99 8.49 -5.49
CA LYS A 177 18.48 8.13 -6.82
C LYS A 177 19.63 8.01 -7.82
N GLY A 178 19.79 6.84 -8.40
CA GLY A 178 20.88 6.50 -9.31
C GLY A 178 22.24 6.29 -8.64
N GLY A 179 22.32 6.34 -7.31
CA GLY A 179 23.57 6.31 -6.56
C GLY A 179 24.09 4.92 -6.19
N VAL A 180 23.34 3.85 -6.53
CA VAL A 180 23.70 2.47 -6.20
C VAL A 180 23.56 1.55 -7.40
N GLU A 181 24.49 0.62 -7.54
CA GLU A 181 24.38 -0.52 -8.47
C GLU A 181 24.11 -1.79 -7.65
N LEU A 182 23.01 -2.47 -7.98
CA LEU A 182 22.53 -3.66 -7.26
C LEU A 182 22.69 -4.89 -8.15
N ASP A 183 23.16 -5.99 -7.58
CA ASP A 183 23.32 -7.27 -8.26
C ASP A 183 22.16 -8.23 -7.94
N GLU A 184 21.74 -8.28 -6.67
CA GLU A 184 20.62 -9.11 -6.22
C GLU A 184 19.99 -8.52 -4.96
N VAL A 185 18.69 -8.72 -4.80
CA VAL A 185 17.91 -8.14 -3.71
C VAL A 185 16.86 -9.11 -3.18
N LEU A 186 16.53 -8.97 -1.90
CA LEU A 186 15.53 -9.77 -1.23
C LEU A 186 14.68 -8.90 -0.32
N ALA A 187 13.38 -9.17 -0.25
CA ALA A 187 12.50 -8.64 0.78
C ALA A 187 11.87 -9.78 1.60
N LEU A 188 11.71 -9.56 2.90
CA LEU A 188 10.99 -10.43 3.81
C LEU A 188 9.57 -9.94 4.03
N SER A 189 8.66 -10.89 4.25
CA SER A 189 7.28 -10.61 4.64
C SER A 189 6.66 -11.77 5.41
N TYR A 190 5.44 -11.55 5.89
CA TYR A 190 4.62 -12.45 6.70
C TYR A 190 3.14 -12.20 6.39
N GLY A 191 2.22 -12.91 7.03
CA GLY A 191 0.78 -12.76 6.90
C GLY A 191 0.18 -13.56 5.75
N SER A 192 -1.00 -13.17 5.28
CA SER A 192 -1.58 -13.82 4.10
C SER A 192 -0.82 -13.41 2.83
N VAL A 193 -0.50 -14.38 1.98
CA VAL A 193 0.25 -14.16 0.72
C VAL A 193 -0.41 -13.09 -0.16
N GLU A 194 -1.73 -13.09 -0.29
CA GLU A 194 -2.43 -12.09 -1.12
C GLU A 194 -2.43 -10.70 -0.46
N ALA A 195 -2.65 -10.56 0.85
CA ALA A 195 -2.72 -9.23 1.46
C ALA A 195 -1.34 -8.61 1.81
N TYR A 196 -0.33 -9.44 2.07
CA TYR A 196 1.00 -8.97 2.48
C TYR A 196 2.06 -9.20 1.41
N GLY A 197 1.81 -10.07 0.43
CA GLY A 197 2.74 -10.28 -0.69
C GLY A 197 2.91 -9.04 -1.56
N TYR A 198 1.84 -8.26 -1.80
CA TYR A 198 1.99 -6.98 -2.52
C TYR A 198 2.72 -5.92 -1.69
N HIS A 199 2.54 -5.91 -0.36
CA HIS A 199 3.31 -5.04 0.53
C HIS A 199 4.79 -5.34 0.46
N ALA A 200 5.15 -6.63 0.44
CA ALA A 200 6.52 -7.07 0.28
C ALA A 200 7.11 -6.63 -1.08
N LEU A 201 6.32 -6.69 -2.15
CA LEU A 201 6.71 -6.17 -3.45
C LEU A 201 6.90 -4.65 -3.42
N GLU A 202 6.04 -3.89 -2.74
CA GLU A 202 6.21 -2.43 -2.56
C GLU A 202 7.44 -2.08 -1.72
N THR A 203 7.69 -2.81 -0.63
CA THR A 203 8.92 -2.73 0.18
C THR A 203 10.15 -2.92 -0.70
N LEU A 204 10.16 -3.94 -1.55
CA LEU A 204 11.24 -4.20 -2.49
C LEU A 204 11.36 -3.10 -3.55
N GLN A 205 10.26 -2.75 -4.22
CA GLN A 205 10.23 -1.80 -5.32
C GLN A 205 10.69 -0.40 -4.90
N CYS A 206 10.26 0.09 -3.73
CA CYS A 206 10.66 1.42 -3.27
C CYS A 206 12.18 1.58 -3.07
N MET A 207 12.88 0.47 -2.81
CA MET A 207 14.34 0.43 -2.70
C MET A 207 15.01 0.29 -4.07
N VAL A 208 14.60 -0.71 -4.85
CA VAL A 208 15.33 -1.10 -6.06
C VAL A 208 15.15 -0.10 -7.19
N GLU A 209 14.02 0.60 -7.27
CA GLU A 209 13.80 1.58 -8.36
C GLU A 209 14.65 2.85 -8.20
N ARG A 210 15.33 2.99 -7.06
CA ARG A 210 16.32 4.05 -6.82
C ARG A 210 17.71 3.71 -7.36
N ARG A 211 17.94 2.47 -7.84
CA ARG A 211 19.22 2.04 -8.42
C ARG A 211 19.58 2.82 -9.69
N ALA A 212 20.85 2.76 -10.08
CA ALA A 212 21.32 3.28 -11.35
C ALA A 212 20.54 2.64 -12.51
N GLY A 213 19.82 3.47 -13.27
CA GLY A 213 18.99 3.00 -14.39
C GLY A 213 17.74 2.22 -13.97
N GLY A 214 17.23 2.39 -12.74
CA GLY A 214 15.99 1.77 -12.26
C GLY A 214 14.73 2.16 -13.03
N GLU A 215 13.56 1.70 -12.58
CA GLU A 215 12.25 1.82 -13.24
C GLU A 215 12.17 1.10 -14.59
N THR A 216 12.89 -0.01 -14.72
CA THR A 216 13.03 -0.77 -15.98
C THR A 216 11.84 -1.68 -16.28
N GLY A 217 11.00 -1.93 -15.28
CA GLY A 217 9.90 -2.89 -15.36
C GLY A 217 10.32 -4.35 -15.09
N VAL A 218 9.30 -5.17 -14.87
CA VAL A 218 9.39 -6.60 -14.54
C VAL A 218 9.02 -7.43 -15.77
N ILE A 219 9.80 -8.47 -16.06
CA ILE A 219 9.58 -9.37 -17.20
C ILE A 219 8.93 -10.70 -16.80
N SER A 220 9.11 -11.14 -15.55
CA SER A 220 8.49 -12.36 -15.04
C SER A 220 8.41 -12.38 -13.52
N VAL A 221 7.37 -13.03 -13.02
CA VAL A 221 7.20 -13.39 -11.60
C VAL A 221 6.86 -14.88 -11.52
N GLN A 222 7.53 -15.61 -10.64
CA GLN A 222 7.23 -17.02 -10.33
C GLN A 222 7.01 -17.17 -8.83
N CYS A 223 5.95 -17.88 -8.45
CA CYS A 223 5.68 -18.25 -7.06
C CYS A 223 6.11 -19.70 -6.81
N LEU A 224 6.86 -19.93 -5.74
CA LEU A 224 7.23 -21.25 -5.21
C LEU A 224 6.75 -21.37 -3.76
N GLU A 225 6.34 -22.55 -3.35
CA GLU A 225 5.78 -22.81 -2.01
C GLU A 225 6.46 -24.02 -1.37
N GLY A 226 6.53 -24.03 -0.04
CA GLY A 226 7.08 -25.15 0.74
C GLY A 226 8.52 -25.48 0.35
N ASP A 227 8.83 -26.77 0.23
CA ASP A 227 10.20 -27.22 -0.04
C ASP A 227 10.79 -26.70 -1.36
N ASP A 228 9.98 -26.29 -2.33
CA ASP A 228 10.48 -25.73 -3.59
C ASP A 228 11.21 -24.40 -3.38
N VAL A 229 10.86 -23.65 -2.32
CA VAL A 229 11.57 -22.44 -1.90
C VAL A 229 13.04 -22.75 -1.60
N TRP A 230 13.30 -23.78 -0.79
CA TRP A 230 14.65 -24.14 -0.37
C TRP A 230 15.43 -24.82 -1.49
N ARG A 231 14.76 -25.69 -2.26
CA ARG A 231 15.37 -26.29 -3.47
C ARG A 231 15.79 -25.23 -4.48
N ALA A 232 15.03 -24.14 -4.62
CA ALA A 232 15.41 -23.03 -5.49
C ALA A 232 16.68 -22.31 -5.00
N SER A 233 16.85 -22.19 -3.68
CA SER A 233 18.10 -21.65 -3.12
C SER A 233 19.29 -22.57 -3.41
N ASP A 234 19.12 -23.89 -3.27
CA ASP A 234 20.17 -24.86 -3.60
C ASP A 234 20.61 -24.80 -5.07
N ARG A 235 19.70 -24.38 -5.97
CA ARG A 235 19.99 -24.13 -7.39
C ARG A 235 20.56 -22.74 -7.67
N GLY A 236 20.70 -21.88 -6.66
CA GLY A 236 21.21 -20.51 -6.80
C GLY A 236 20.22 -19.54 -7.45
N GLU A 237 18.92 -19.83 -7.41
CA GLU A 237 17.89 -18.95 -7.98
C GLU A 237 17.59 -17.73 -7.11
N TRP A 238 17.91 -17.83 -5.81
CA TRP A 238 17.90 -16.76 -4.82
C TRP A 238 18.91 -17.04 -3.70
N SER A 239 19.41 -15.98 -3.07
CA SER A 239 20.50 -16.04 -2.11
C SER A 239 20.05 -16.17 -0.65
N ARG A 240 20.47 -17.25 0.02
CA ARG A 240 20.27 -17.47 1.47
C ARG A 240 20.90 -16.40 2.34
N ASP A 241 22.09 -15.91 1.98
CA ASP A 241 22.78 -14.89 2.78
C ASP A 241 22.05 -13.53 2.74
N LEU A 242 21.33 -13.22 1.66
CA LEU A 242 20.42 -12.06 1.64
C LEU A 242 19.20 -12.26 2.55
N ALA A 243 18.66 -13.47 2.67
CA ALA A 243 17.60 -13.73 3.66
C ALA A 243 18.12 -13.57 5.09
N LEU A 244 19.32 -14.05 5.39
CA LEU A 244 19.95 -13.86 6.70
C LEU A 244 20.22 -12.37 6.99
N ALA A 245 20.72 -11.61 6.00
CA ALA A 245 20.95 -10.18 6.15
C ALA A 245 19.66 -9.36 6.32
N ALA A 246 18.55 -9.80 5.71
CA ALA A 246 17.25 -9.19 5.93
C ALA A 246 16.66 -9.58 7.29
N LEU A 247 16.92 -10.80 7.77
CA LEU A 247 16.49 -11.28 9.10
C LEU A 247 17.26 -10.65 10.24
N GLU A 248 18.55 -10.35 10.06
CA GLU A 248 19.42 -9.81 11.10
C GLU A 248 18.80 -8.60 11.83
N PRO A 249 18.33 -7.54 11.15
CA PRO A 249 17.72 -6.39 11.80
C PRO A 249 16.32 -6.67 12.36
N SER A 250 15.60 -7.70 11.91
CA SER A 250 14.22 -7.99 12.33
C SER A 250 14.12 -8.28 13.83
N GLU A 251 13.30 -7.52 14.55
CA GLU A 251 13.16 -7.64 16.00
C GLU A 251 12.29 -8.85 16.44
N HIS A 252 11.22 -9.16 15.71
CA HIS A 252 10.16 -10.11 16.07
C HIS A 252 10.21 -11.37 15.21
N LYS A 253 11.33 -12.10 15.32
CA LYS A 253 11.57 -13.39 14.66
C LYS A 253 11.60 -14.56 15.64
N LYS A 254 11.21 -15.76 15.18
CA LYS A 254 11.27 -17.01 15.98
C LYS A 254 12.69 -17.57 16.15
N GLY A 255 13.61 -17.19 15.27
CA GLY A 255 15.00 -17.63 15.27
C GLY A 255 15.76 -17.04 14.07
N ASP A 256 16.96 -17.55 13.83
CA ASP A 256 17.86 -17.07 12.77
C ASP A 256 17.97 -18.02 11.56
N VAL A 257 17.18 -19.11 11.56
CA VAL A 257 17.18 -20.14 10.51
C VAL A 257 15.84 -20.07 9.74
N PRO A 258 15.76 -19.34 8.61
CA PRO A 258 14.50 -19.14 7.88
C PRO A 258 13.85 -20.45 7.42
N GLU A 259 14.65 -21.51 7.22
CA GLU A 259 14.19 -22.87 6.90
C GLU A 259 13.27 -23.50 7.96
N ASP A 260 13.29 -23.00 9.20
CA ASP A 260 12.38 -23.44 10.26
C ASP A 260 10.94 -22.91 10.08
N CYS A 261 10.70 -22.06 9.06
CA CYS A 261 9.35 -21.65 8.68
C CYS A 261 8.57 -22.85 8.11
N ALA A 262 7.39 -23.12 8.68
CA ALA A 262 6.58 -24.27 8.29
C ALA A 262 5.91 -24.13 6.91
N ALA A 263 5.63 -22.91 6.46
CA ALA A 263 4.89 -22.63 5.23
C ALA A 263 5.52 -21.46 4.44
N PRO A 264 6.77 -21.61 3.96
CA PRO A 264 7.43 -20.55 3.22
C PRO A 264 6.82 -20.39 1.83
N THR A 265 6.76 -19.16 1.36
CA THR A 265 6.44 -18.82 -0.03
C THR A 265 7.53 -17.92 -0.59
N LEU A 266 7.86 -18.05 -1.87
CA LEU A 266 8.88 -17.26 -2.54
C LEU A 266 8.34 -16.70 -3.85
N PHE A 267 8.45 -15.40 -4.04
CA PHE A 267 8.31 -14.79 -5.35
C PHE A 267 9.68 -14.51 -5.95
N LEU A 268 10.01 -15.19 -7.04
CA LEU A 268 11.15 -14.87 -7.88
C LEU A 268 10.72 -13.82 -8.90
N VAL A 269 11.35 -12.64 -8.83
CA VAL A 269 11.08 -11.51 -9.71
C VAL A 269 12.30 -11.26 -10.60
N ARG A 270 12.07 -11.06 -11.89
CA ARG A 270 13.12 -10.71 -12.86
C ARG A 270 12.80 -9.38 -13.51
N TYR A 271 13.72 -8.45 -13.42
CA TYR A 271 13.62 -7.14 -14.05
C TYR A 271 14.20 -7.16 -15.47
N ALA A 272 13.74 -6.22 -16.29
CA ALA A 272 14.16 -6.13 -17.71
C ALA A 272 15.66 -5.83 -17.90
N ASP A 273 16.31 -5.21 -16.91
CA ASP A 273 17.75 -4.93 -16.90
C ASP A 273 18.61 -6.10 -16.37
N GLY A 274 17.97 -7.21 -16.00
CA GLY A 274 18.64 -8.38 -15.45
C GLY A 274 18.75 -8.41 -13.93
N LEU A 275 18.25 -7.40 -13.20
CA LEU A 275 18.22 -7.46 -11.74
C LEU A 275 17.39 -8.67 -11.27
N ARG A 276 17.99 -9.47 -10.39
CA ARG A 276 17.35 -10.60 -9.73
C ARG A 276 16.80 -10.14 -8.38
N ALA A 277 15.50 -10.29 -8.21
CA ALA A 277 14.81 -9.93 -6.98
C ALA A 277 14.03 -11.13 -6.44
N SER A 278 13.92 -11.20 -5.13
CA SER A 278 13.19 -12.25 -4.43
C SER A 278 12.35 -11.66 -3.31
N VAL A 279 11.12 -12.15 -3.13
CA VAL A 279 10.32 -11.90 -1.93
C VAL A 279 10.18 -13.22 -1.21
N LEU A 280 10.82 -13.35 -0.04
CA LEU A 280 10.71 -14.52 0.81
C LEU A 280 9.69 -14.24 1.90
N HIS A 281 8.59 -14.98 1.85
CA HIS A 281 7.46 -14.86 2.76
C HIS A 281 7.53 -15.98 3.79
N LEU A 282 7.71 -15.60 5.06
CA LEU A 282 7.96 -16.50 6.18
C LEU A 282 6.81 -16.42 7.18
N GLU A 283 5.64 -16.95 6.78
CA GLU A 283 4.42 -16.83 7.58
C GLU A 283 4.58 -17.44 8.98
N GLY A 284 4.18 -16.65 9.97
CA GLY A 284 4.32 -16.97 11.39
C GLY A 284 5.77 -17.12 11.89
N TYR A 285 6.79 -16.77 11.11
CA TYR A 285 8.20 -16.81 11.53
C TYR A 285 8.75 -15.42 11.87
N VAL A 286 8.41 -14.42 11.06
CA VAL A 286 8.66 -12.99 11.30
C VAL A 286 7.33 -12.25 11.45
N GLN A 287 7.35 -11.02 11.97
CA GLN A 287 6.16 -10.14 12.04
C GLN A 287 6.39 -8.80 11.36
N GLU A 288 7.47 -8.67 10.57
CA GLU A 288 7.83 -7.42 9.92
C GLU A 288 8.18 -7.60 8.45
N PHE A 289 8.28 -6.47 7.77
CA PHE A 289 8.89 -6.39 6.45
C PHE A 289 10.36 -6.03 6.60
N ALA A 290 11.22 -6.67 5.83
CA ALA A 290 12.63 -6.32 5.80
C ALA A 290 13.16 -6.40 4.37
N TYR A 291 14.35 -5.86 4.16
CA TYR A 291 15.00 -5.78 2.88
C TYR A 291 16.48 -6.06 3.05
N ALA A 292 17.06 -6.74 2.06
CA ALA A 292 18.49 -6.84 1.90
C ALA A 292 18.89 -6.71 0.43
N ALA A 293 20.10 -6.23 0.20
CA ALA A 293 20.64 -6.04 -1.13
C ALA A 293 22.12 -6.38 -1.17
N ARG A 294 22.53 -7.04 -2.25
CA ARG A 294 23.93 -7.12 -2.65
C ARG A 294 24.23 -6.03 -3.65
N ARG A 295 25.15 -5.14 -3.31
CA ARG A 295 25.72 -4.17 -4.24
C ARG A 295 26.73 -4.84 -5.16
N ARG A 296 27.03 -4.22 -6.30
CA ARG A 296 28.02 -4.74 -7.27
C ARG A 296 29.44 -4.87 -6.72
N ASP A 297 29.80 -4.11 -5.69
CA ASP A 297 31.09 -4.23 -4.99
C ASP A 297 31.14 -5.39 -3.98
N GLY A 298 30.03 -6.13 -3.81
CA GLY A 298 29.90 -7.26 -2.88
C GLY A 298 29.37 -6.89 -1.50
N THR A 299 29.20 -5.59 -1.20
CA THR A 299 28.59 -5.13 0.07
C THR A 299 27.16 -5.65 0.19
N ILE A 300 26.79 -6.13 1.38
CA ILE A 300 25.41 -6.50 1.71
C ILE A 300 24.83 -5.45 2.66
N ASP A 301 23.73 -4.83 2.25
CA ASP A 301 22.89 -3.99 3.11
C ASP A 301 21.70 -4.81 3.64
N GLY A 302 21.22 -4.46 4.84
CA GLY A 302 20.00 -5.01 5.42
C GLY A 302 19.27 -3.96 6.26
N CYS A 303 17.94 -3.92 6.18
CA CYS A 303 17.11 -3.08 7.03
C CYS A 303 15.70 -3.66 7.25
N GLU A 304 15.16 -3.45 8.43
CA GLU A 304 13.74 -3.65 8.76
C GLU A 304 12.92 -2.39 8.37
N PHE A 305 11.65 -2.59 8.02
CA PHE A 305 10.65 -1.54 7.76
C PHE A 305 9.62 -1.52 8.90
N TYR A 306 9.55 -0.41 9.64
CA TYR A 306 8.69 -0.30 10.81
C TYR A 306 7.30 0.16 10.43
N LEU A 307 6.33 -0.67 10.77
CA LEU A 307 4.92 -0.27 10.80
C LEU A 307 4.45 -0.21 12.24
N GLN A 308 3.30 0.41 12.46
CA GLN A 308 2.67 0.34 13.77
C GLN A 308 2.29 -1.12 14.02
N ASN A 309 2.97 -1.77 14.99
CA ASN A 309 2.64 -3.13 15.38
C ASN A 309 1.16 -3.23 15.76
N ASP A 310 0.54 -4.35 15.42
CA ASP A 310 -0.81 -4.70 15.87
C ASP A 310 -0.78 -4.85 17.40
N GLY A 311 -0.94 -3.73 18.11
CA GLY A 311 -1.14 -3.70 19.56
C GLY A 311 -2.47 -4.30 19.96
#